data_AF-A0A2H5UW99-F1
#
_entry.id   AF-A0A2H5UW99-F1
#
_cell.length_a   1.000
_cell.length_b   1.000
_cell.length_c   1.000
_cell.angle_alpha   90.00
_cell.angle_beta   90.00
_cell.angle_gamma   90.00
#
_symmetry.space_group_name_H-M   'P 1'
#
loop_
_entity.id
_entity.type
_entity.pdbx_description
1 polymer ?
#
loop_
_entity_poly.entity_id
_entity_poly.type
_entity_poly.pdbx_seq_one_letter_code
_entity_poly.pdbx_strand_id
1 'polypeptide(L)'
;MAHELSPKERPDILSMHRSVRDIIESLQKFVETEDYAYVERAFNEKERLKSHGKLEYISGFQDLESNLDTLYNSVKGGVAADFVHGRLVDQAVYTIVRANIIATGLEFKLKRMRKG
;
A
#
# COMPACT_ATOMS: atom_id res chain seq x y z
N MET A 1 2.39 -12.37 -22.97
CA MET A 1 1.83 -13.65 -22.50
C MET A 1 1.47 -13.47 -21.03
N ALA A 2 0.26 -13.85 -20.60
CA ALA A 2 -0.09 -13.78 -19.19
C ALA A 2 0.76 -14.82 -18.44
N HIS A 3 1.57 -14.39 -17.48
CA HIS A 3 2.33 -15.30 -16.60
C HIS A 3 1.32 -16.18 -15.85
N GLU A 4 1.32 -17.48 -16.13
CA GLU A 4 0.51 -18.45 -15.40
C GLU A 4 1.04 -18.54 -13.97
N LEU A 5 0.22 -18.07 -13.04
CA LEU A 5 0.54 -18.02 -11.62
C LEU A 5 0.61 -19.44 -11.05
N SER A 6 1.77 -19.83 -10.52
CA SER A 6 2.00 -21.16 -9.95
C SER A 6 1.56 -21.23 -8.48
N PRO A 7 1.06 -22.38 -7.99
CA PRO A 7 0.82 -22.59 -6.55
C PRO A 7 2.04 -22.29 -5.66
N LYS A 8 3.27 -22.39 -6.21
CA LYS A 8 4.52 -22.08 -5.50
C LYS A 8 4.69 -20.58 -5.18
N GLU A 9 4.06 -19.69 -5.93
CA GLU A 9 4.13 -18.23 -5.75
C GLU A 9 3.09 -17.72 -4.73
N ARG A 10 2.17 -18.60 -4.30
CA ARG A 10 1.08 -18.24 -3.39
C ARG A 10 1.54 -17.65 -2.05
N PRO A 11 2.59 -18.15 -1.37
CA PRO A 11 3.08 -17.54 -0.14
C PRO A 11 3.52 -16.08 -0.35
N ASP A 12 4.19 -15.80 -1.47
CA ASP A 12 4.66 -14.45 -1.80
C ASP A 12 3.47 -13.51 -2.04
N ILE A 13 2.48 -13.95 -2.83
CA ILE A 13 1.27 -13.14 -3.07
C ILE A 13 0.49 -12.90 -1.77
N LEU A 14 0.44 -13.89 -0.87
CA LEU A 14 -0.20 -13.72 0.42
C LEU A 14 0.54 -12.70 1.29
N SER A 15 1.87 -12.73 1.29
CA SER A 15 2.71 -11.76 2.01
C SER A 15 2.51 -10.34 1.47
N MET A 16 2.52 -10.19 0.16
CA MET A 16 2.27 -8.90 -0.49
C MET A 16 0.86 -8.40 -0.20
N HIS A 17 -0.15 -9.27 -0.25
CA HIS A 17 -1.53 -8.89 0.10
C HIS A 17 -1.63 -8.40 1.54
N ARG A 18 -0.97 -9.07 2.50
CA ARG A 18 -0.92 -8.61 3.90
C ARG A 18 -0.25 -7.25 4.02
N SER A 19 0.92 -7.06 3.40
CA SER A 19 1.62 -5.77 3.45
C SER A 19 0.76 -4.62 2.88
N VAL A 20 0.03 -4.87 1.79
CA VAL A 20 -0.89 -3.85 1.24
C VAL A 20 -2.06 -3.57 2.20
N ARG A 21 -2.57 -4.57 2.92
CA ARG A 21 -3.58 -4.37 3.96
C ARG A 21 -3.03 -3.57 5.15
N ASP A 22 -1.81 -3.85 5.58
CA ASP A 22 -1.12 -3.12 6.65
C ASP A 22 -0.94 -1.63 6.29
N ILE A 23 -0.63 -1.34 5.01
CA ILE A 23 -0.59 0.03 4.46
C ILE A 23 -1.98 0.69 4.57
N ILE A 24 -3.04 0.01 4.13
CA ILE A 24 -4.42 0.53 4.18
C ILE A 24 -4.82 0.86 5.63
N GLU A 25 -4.62 -0.07 6.55
CA GLU A 25 -4.97 0.09 7.96
C GLU A 25 -4.20 1.24 8.61
N SER A 26 -2.93 1.39 8.28
CA SER A 26 -2.11 2.50 8.77
C SER A 26 -2.66 3.84 8.27
N LEU A 27 -2.93 3.97 6.97
CA LEU A 27 -3.48 5.20 6.42
C LEU A 27 -4.89 5.51 6.96
N GLN A 28 -5.73 4.50 7.20
CA GLN A 28 -7.03 4.69 7.84
C GLN A 28 -6.89 5.26 9.25
N LYS A 29 -5.96 4.70 10.05
CA LYS A 29 -5.66 5.23 11.39
C LYS A 29 -5.13 6.65 11.33
N PHE A 30 -4.30 7.00 10.35
CA PHE A 30 -3.89 8.39 10.15
C PHE A 30 -5.10 9.30 9.89
N VAL A 31 -6.02 8.91 9.00
CA VAL A 31 -7.23 9.71 8.72
C VAL A 31 -8.15 9.85 9.94
N GLU A 32 -8.23 8.82 10.78
CA GLU A 32 -9.09 8.81 11.97
C GLU A 32 -8.50 9.59 13.16
N THR A 33 -7.18 9.52 13.34
CA THR A 33 -6.50 10.00 14.56
C THR A 33 -5.59 11.19 14.33
N GLU A 34 -5.32 11.53 13.06
CA GLU A 34 -4.39 12.57 12.63
C GLU A 34 -2.94 12.35 13.10
N ASP A 35 -2.61 11.16 13.61
CA ASP A 35 -1.28 10.80 14.08
C ASP A 35 -0.35 10.41 12.91
N TYR A 36 0.62 11.27 12.64
CA TYR A 36 1.61 11.12 11.58
C TYR A 36 2.51 9.87 11.73
N ALA A 37 2.59 9.26 12.93
CA ALA A 37 3.29 7.99 13.10
C ALA A 37 2.70 6.88 12.21
N TYR A 38 1.41 6.96 11.88
CA TYR A 38 0.78 6.01 10.96
C TYR A 38 1.19 6.22 9.49
N VAL A 39 1.52 7.45 9.07
CA VAL A 39 2.09 7.71 7.74
C VAL A 39 3.48 7.08 7.63
N GLU A 40 4.30 7.22 8.67
CA GLU A 40 5.61 6.58 8.73
C GLU A 40 5.51 5.05 8.70
N ARG A 41 4.56 4.47 9.43
CA ARG A 41 4.28 3.02 9.36
C ARG A 41 3.90 2.58 7.95
N ALA A 42 3.00 3.30 7.28
CA ALA A 42 2.60 2.98 5.90
C ALA A 42 3.80 3.06 4.93
N PHE A 43 4.69 4.04 5.10
CA PHE A 43 5.91 4.16 4.33
C PHE A 43 6.87 2.98 4.55
N ASN A 44 7.10 2.58 5.80
CA ASN A 44 7.96 1.45 6.15
C ASN A 44 7.41 0.12 5.60
N GLU A 45 6.09 -0.05 5.61
CA GLU A 45 5.42 -1.21 5.00
C GLU A 45 5.59 -1.26 3.48
N LYS A 46 5.59 -0.11 2.81
CA LYS A 46 5.93 -0.02 1.39
C LYS A 46 7.38 -0.42 1.12
N GLU A 47 8.34 0.00 1.95
CA GLU A 47 9.74 -0.44 1.81
C GLU A 47 9.88 -1.96 2.00
N ARG A 48 9.16 -2.54 2.97
CA ARG A 48 9.07 -4.00 3.15
C ARG A 48 8.49 -4.67 1.90
N LEU A 49 7.40 -4.13 1.36
CA LEU A 49 6.78 -4.63 0.15
C LEU A 49 7.73 -4.60 -1.06
N LYS A 50 8.53 -3.53 -1.20
CA LYS A 50 9.53 -3.38 -2.26
C LYS A 50 10.62 -4.44 -2.19
N SER A 51 11.02 -4.85 -0.99
CA SER A 51 12.04 -5.88 -0.76
C SER A 51 11.61 -7.30 -1.17
N HIS A 52 10.32 -7.56 -1.41
CA HIS A 52 9.82 -8.90 -1.75
C HIS A 52 10.23 -9.42 -3.14
N GLY A 53 10.87 -8.59 -3.99
CA GLY A 53 11.50 -9.05 -5.23
C GLY A 53 10.54 -9.54 -6.34
N LYS A 54 9.23 -9.47 -6.13
CA LYS A 54 8.18 -9.88 -7.09
C LYS A 54 7.12 -8.81 -7.32
N LEU A 55 7.56 -7.55 -7.33
CA LEU A 55 6.69 -6.39 -7.52
C LEU A 55 5.95 -6.43 -8.86
N GLU A 56 6.42 -7.18 -9.85
CA GLU A 56 5.72 -7.36 -11.13
C GLU A 56 4.31 -7.97 -10.98
N TYR A 57 3.99 -8.60 -9.85
CA TYR A 57 2.65 -9.11 -9.58
C TYR A 57 1.66 -8.03 -9.10
N ILE A 58 2.16 -6.86 -8.75
CA ILE A 58 1.40 -5.74 -8.18
C ILE A 58 1.21 -4.67 -9.27
N SER A 59 0.14 -4.81 -10.05
CA SER A 59 -0.25 -3.75 -10.99
C SER A 59 -0.61 -2.47 -10.23
N GLY A 60 -0.01 -1.35 -10.59
CA GLY A 60 -0.23 -0.06 -9.91
C GLY A 60 0.71 0.23 -8.73
N PHE A 61 1.72 -0.62 -8.47
CA PHE A 61 2.67 -0.38 -7.37
C PHE A 61 3.42 0.96 -7.49
N GLN A 62 3.88 1.34 -8.68
CA GLN A 62 4.62 2.60 -8.87
C GLN A 62 3.83 3.83 -8.42
N ASP A 63 2.52 3.83 -8.68
CA ASP A 63 1.65 4.91 -8.26
C ASP A 63 1.41 4.86 -6.74
N LEU A 64 1.19 3.68 -6.15
CA LEU A 64 1.14 3.53 -4.70
C LEU A 64 2.44 4.03 -4.02
N GLU A 65 3.60 3.68 -4.58
CA GLU A 65 4.92 4.11 -4.12
C GLU A 65 5.04 5.64 -4.17
N SER A 66 4.76 6.25 -5.31
CA SER A 66 4.82 7.72 -5.47
C SER A 66 3.90 8.46 -4.49
N ASN A 67 2.70 7.92 -4.24
CA ASN A 67 1.74 8.52 -3.32
C ASN A 67 2.21 8.44 -1.86
N LEU A 68 2.77 7.29 -1.45
CA LEU A 68 3.31 7.11 -0.10
C LEU A 68 4.59 7.91 0.13
N ASP A 69 5.45 8.05 -0.88
CA ASP A 69 6.64 8.91 -0.83
C ASP A 69 6.23 10.37 -0.66
N THR A 70 5.20 10.81 -1.39
CA THR A 70 4.67 12.18 -1.27
C THR A 70 4.11 12.44 0.12
N LEU A 71 3.31 11.53 0.66
CA LEU A 71 2.77 11.61 2.02
C LEU A 71 3.90 11.68 3.06
N TYR A 72 4.84 10.74 3.00
CA TYR A 72 5.94 10.67 3.96
C TYR A 72 6.82 11.92 3.91
N ASN A 73 7.23 12.37 2.72
CA ASN A 73 8.06 13.57 2.57
C ASN A 73 7.35 14.84 3.04
N SER A 74 6.02 14.88 3.00
CA SER A 74 5.25 16.03 3.48
C SER A 74 5.13 16.10 5.00
N VAL A 75 5.33 14.98 5.71
CA VAL A 75 5.31 14.91 7.18
C VAL A 75 6.73 14.83 7.77
N LYS A 76 7.72 14.53 6.91
CA LYS A 76 9.14 14.46 7.27
C LYS A 76 9.69 15.86 7.53
N GLY A 77 9.54 16.31 8.78
CA GLY A 77 9.97 17.64 9.21
C GLY A 77 9.13 18.24 10.33
N GLY A 78 8.00 17.62 10.69
CA GLY A 78 7.13 18.05 11.78
C GLY A 78 5.68 18.22 11.34
N VAL A 79 4.87 18.76 12.24
CA VAL A 79 3.43 18.98 12.02
C VAL A 79 3.21 19.97 10.88
N ALA A 80 2.41 19.56 9.90
CA ALA A 80 2.04 20.40 8.79
C ALA A 80 1.04 21.48 9.24
N ALA A 81 1.11 22.70 8.71
CA ALA A 81 0.09 23.72 8.96
C ALA A 81 -1.31 23.21 8.54
N ASP A 82 -2.40 23.63 9.19
CA ASP A 82 -3.76 23.08 9.02
C ASP A 82 -4.21 22.91 7.56
N PHE A 83 -3.90 23.88 6.70
CA PHE A 83 -4.23 23.81 5.28
C PHE A 83 -3.43 22.73 4.52
N VAL A 84 -2.20 22.47 4.95
CA VAL A 84 -1.37 21.38 4.45
C VAL A 84 -1.89 20.04 5.01
N HIS A 85 -2.37 20.02 6.26
CA HIS A 85 -2.98 18.83 6.86
C HIS A 85 -4.21 18.35 6.08
N GLY A 86 -5.16 19.24 5.73
CA GLY A 86 -6.34 18.85 4.95
C GLY A 86 -5.99 18.19 3.62
N ARG A 87 -4.97 18.71 2.92
CA ARG A 87 -4.47 18.09 1.67
C ARG A 87 -3.81 16.73 1.91
N LEU A 88 -3.16 16.53 3.06
CA LEU A 88 -2.57 15.24 3.43
C LEU A 88 -3.65 14.19 3.68
N VAL A 89 -4.75 14.56 4.31
CA VAL A 89 -5.90 13.68 4.51
C VAL A 89 -6.50 13.27 3.16
N ASP A 90 -6.74 14.23 2.25
CA ASP A 90 -7.23 13.93 0.90
C ASP A 90 -6.28 12.98 0.14
N GLN A 91 -4.98 13.24 0.21
CA GLN A 91 -3.95 12.40 -0.40
C GLN A 91 -3.92 11.00 0.25
N ALA A 92 -4.10 10.88 1.56
CA ALA A 92 -4.17 9.60 2.27
C ALA A 92 -5.40 8.80 1.85
N VAL A 93 -6.58 9.44 1.75
CA VAL A 93 -7.82 8.81 1.25
C VAL A 93 -7.65 8.31 -0.17
N TYR A 94 -7.07 9.13 -1.06
CA TYR A 94 -6.74 8.70 -2.42
C TYR A 94 -5.81 7.48 -2.43
N THR A 95 -4.75 7.53 -1.63
CA THR A 95 -3.77 6.43 -1.51
C THR A 95 -4.41 5.14 -0.99
N ILE A 96 -5.33 5.23 -0.02
CA ILE A 96 -6.15 4.10 0.46
C ILE A 96 -6.93 3.46 -0.67
N VAL A 97 -7.56 4.25 -1.54
CA VAL A 97 -8.31 3.72 -2.70
C VAL A 97 -7.38 2.95 -3.64
N ARG A 98 -6.21 3.49 -3.95
CA ARG A 98 -5.22 2.83 -4.82
C ARG A 98 -4.70 1.53 -4.21
N ALA A 99 -4.40 1.54 -2.92
CA ALA A 99 -4.00 0.33 -2.19
C ALA A 99 -5.11 -0.74 -2.16
N ASN A 100 -6.39 -0.34 -2.03
CA ASN A 100 -7.52 -1.27 -2.08
C ASN A 100 -7.69 -1.96 -3.44
N ILE A 101 -7.48 -1.22 -4.54
CA ILE A 101 -7.50 -1.78 -5.91
C ILE A 101 -6.41 -2.86 -6.04
N ILE A 102 -5.21 -2.56 -5.54
CA ILE A 102 -4.08 -3.50 -5.52
C ILE A 102 -4.43 -4.74 -4.69
N ALA A 103 -4.90 -4.57 -3.45
CA ALA A 103 -5.28 -5.68 -2.56
C ALA A 103 -6.32 -6.59 -3.21
N THR A 104 -7.34 -6.00 -3.84
CA THR A 104 -8.38 -6.73 -4.57
C THR A 104 -7.77 -7.53 -5.73
N GLY A 105 -6.84 -6.95 -6.49
CA GLY A 105 -6.12 -7.65 -7.55
C GLY A 105 -5.32 -8.87 -7.05
N LEU A 106 -4.62 -8.72 -5.93
CA LEU A 106 -3.89 -9.81 -5.29
C LEU A 106 -4.84 -10.89 -4.75
N GLU A 107 -5.99 -10.51 -4.19
CA GLU A 107 -7.01 -11.43 -3.73
C GLU A 107 -7.57 -12.29 -4.89
N PHE A 108 -7.84 -11.69 -6.05
CA PHE A 108 -8.24 -12.43 -7.24
C PHE A 108 -7.16 -13.40 -7.73
N LYS A 109 -5.88 -13.04 -7.61
CA LYS A 109 -4.76 -13.94 -7.94
C LYS A 109 -4.73 -15.14 -6.97
N LEU A 110 -4.83 -14.88 -5.66
CA LEU A 110 -4.88 -15.91 -4.61
C LEU A 110 -6.07 -16.87 -4.78
N LYS A 111 -7.25 -16.34 -5.13
CA LYS A 111 -8.47 -17.15 -5.40
C LYS A 111 -8.28 -18.06 -6.60
N ARG A 112 -7.63 -17.58 -7.67
CA ARG A 112 -7.33 -18.40 -8.87
C ARG A 112 -6.35 -19.53 -8.57
N MET A 113 -5.33 -19.27 -7.75
CA MET A 113 -4.35 -20.29 -7.30
C MET A 113 -4.94 -21.39 -6.40
N ARG A 114 -6.17 -21.24 -5.87
CA ARG A 114 -6.84 -22.29 -5.08
C ARG A 114 -7.56 -23.33 -5.95
N LYS A 115 -7.85 -23.00 -7.20
CA LYS A 115 -8.65 -23.83 -8.12
C LYS A 115 -7.80 -24.59 -9.16
N GLY A 116 -6.49 -24.38 -9.15
CA GLY A 116 -5.52 -25.11 -10.00
C GLY A 116 -4.80 -26.20 -9.23
#